data_AF-A0A9Q9MH96-F1
#
_entry.id   AF-A0A9Q9MH96-F1
#
_cell.length_a   1.000
_cell.length_b   1.000
_cell.length_c   1.000
_cell.angle_alpha   90.00
_cell.angle_beta   90.00
_cell.angle_gamma   90.00
#
_symmetry.space_group_name_H-M   'P 1'
#
loop_
_entity.id
_entity.type
_entity.pdbx_description
1 polymer ?
#
loop_
_entity_poly.entity_id
_entity_poly.type
_entity_poly.pdbx_seq_one_letter_code
_entity_poly.pdbx_strand_id
1 'polypeptide(L)' 'MLGLEKKLVKEWEGKSAQELADAPVTAIAGVTEADAEKLLAAFGIKTVRDLGTNKYFRWAQGLVALAD' A
#
# COMPACT_ATOMS: atom_id res chain seq x y z
N MET A 1 10.82 14.43 -6.40
CA MET A 1 9.45 13.98 -6.05
C MET A 1 9.29 12.53 -6.49
N LEU A 2 8.68 11.68 -5.67
CA LEU A 2 8.52 10.24 -5.96
C LEU A 2 7.51 9.93 -7.09
N GLY A 3 6.81 10.93 -7.62
CA GLY A 3 5.78 10.74 -8.66
C GLY A 3 4.54 9.98 -8.16
N LEU A 4 4.39 9.84 -6.84
CA LEU A 4 3.32 9.10 -6.17
C LEU A 4 2.17 9.99 -5.71
N GLU A 5 2.23 11.29 -5.97
CA GLU A 5 1.32 12.29 -5.38
C GLU A 5 -0.14 11.96 -5.68
N LYS A 6 -0.45 11.64 -6.95
CA LYS A 6 -1.81 11.22 -7.37
C LYS A 6 -2.24 9.83 -6.86
N LYS A 7 -1.34 9.05 -6.25
CA LYS A 7 -1.60 7.71 -5.71
C LYS A 7 -1.77 7.73 -4.19
N LEU A 8 -1.56 8.87 -3.56
CA LEU A 8 -1.66 9.06 -2.13
C LEU A 8 -2.83 9.98 -1.82
N VAL A 9 -3.40 9.85 -0.63
CA VAL A 9 -4.32 10.87 -0.14
C VAL A 9 -3.52 12.14 0.16
N LYS A 10 -4.16 13.31 -0.01
CA LYS A 10 -3.50 14.63 0.01
C LYS A 10 -2.63 14.89 1.24
N GLU A 11 -3.01 14.33 2.38
CA GLU A 11 -2.30 14.44 3.67
C GLU A 11 -0.93 13.73 3.70
N TRP A 12 -0.69 12.82 2.75
CA TRP A 12 0.53 12.04 2.64
C TRP A 12 1.38 12.45 1.43
N GLU A 13 0.90 13.36 0.58
CA GLU A 13 1.69 13.92 -0.50
C GLU A 13 2.93 14.67 0.03
N GLY A 14 4.06 14.55 -0.66
CA GLY A 14 5.31 15.23 -0.29
C GLY A 14 6.11 14.60 0.86
N LYS A 15 5.59 13.57 1.54
CA LYS A 15 6.33 12.81 2.56
C LYS A 15 7.43 11.93 1.96
N SER A 16 8.42 11.60 2.78
CA SER A 16 9.49 10.70 2.36
C SER A 16 9.00 9.27 2.15
N ALA A 17 9.72 8.48 1.35
CA ALA A 17 9.37 7.07 1.13
C ALA A 17 9.34 6.25 2.43
N GLN A 18 10.17 6.62 3.42
CA GLN A 18 10.20 5.96 4.71
C GLN A 18 8.92 6.23 5.51
N GLU A 19 8.50 7.49 5.59
CA GLU A 19 7.24 7.87 6.24
C GLU A 19 6.02 7.25 5.55
N LEU A 20 6.05 7.17 4.21
CA LEU A 20 4.98 6.55 3.43
C LEU A 20 4.92 5.04 3.64
N ALA A 21 6.05 4.38 3.79
CA ALA A 21 6.08 2.94 4.05
C ALA A 21 5.48 2.61 5.43
N ASP A 22 5.73 3.45 6.43
CA ASP A 22 5.23 3.23 7.79
C ASP A 22 3.82 3.81 8.01
N ALA A 23 3.27 4.49 6.99
CA ALA A 23 1.90 4.98 6.96
C ALA A 23 0.86 3.84 6.96
N PRO A 24 -0.37 4.07 7.47
CA PRO A 24 -1.46 3.12 7.30
C PRO A 24 -1.81 2.91 5.82
N VAL A 25 -2.38 1.76 5.47
CA VAL A 25 -2.80 1.48 4.08
C VAL A 25 -3.82 2.49 3.52
N THR A 26 -4.57 3.17 4.38
CA THR A 26 -5.48 4.26 4.02
C THR A 26 -4.77 5.53 3.52
N ALA A 27 -3.45 5.62 3.66
CA ALA A 27 -2.65 6.67 3.04
C ALA A 27 -2.63 6.56 1.50
N ILE A 28 -2.94 5.37 0.96
CA ILE A 28 -3.07 5.14 -0.47
C ILE A 28 -4.45 5.62 -0.93
N ALA A 29 -4.47 6.49 -1.94
CA ALA A 29 -5.71 6.99 -2.50
C ALA A 29 -6.58 5.83 -3.02
N GLY A 30 -7.85 5.81 -2.60
CA GLY A 30 -8.82 4.78 -2.97
C GLY A 30 -8.91 3.59 -2.00
N VAL A 31 -8.06 3.52 -0.96
CA VAL A 31 -8.22 2.55 0.13
C VAL A 31 -9.06 3.19 1.24
N THR A 32 -10.24 2.65 1.49
CA THR A 32 -11.11 3.12 2.58
C THR A 32 -10.76 2.46 3.91
N GLU A 33 -11.28 2.98 5.02
CA GLU A 33 -11.14 2.34 6.34
C GLU A 33 -11.73 0.92 6.35
N ALA A 34 -12.88 0.71 5.69
CA ALA A 34 -13.50 -0.60 5.58
C ALA A 34 -12.64 -1.60 4.80
N ASP A 35 -11.87 -1.13 3.82
CA ASP A 35 -10.92 -1.99 3.09
C ASP A 35 -9.68 -2.28 3.94
N ALA A 36 -9.21 -1.30 4.70
CA ALA A 36 -8.11 -1.48 5.65
C ALA A 36 -8.45 -2.51 6.74
N GLU A 37 -9.67 -2.50 7.27
CA GLU A 37 -10.15 -3.51 8.22
C GLU A 37 -10.13 -4.92 7.63
N LYS A 38 -10.56 -5.09 6.38
CA LYS A 38 -10.52 -6.39 5.69
C LYS A 38 -9.09 -6.86 5.44
N LEU A 39 -8.19 -5.95 5.03
CA LEU A 39 -6.77 -6.26 4.85
C LEU A 39 -6.12 -6.70 6.16
N LEU A 40 -6.47 -6.05 7.26
CA LEU A 40 -6.04 -6.44 8.59
C LEU A 40 -6.59 -7.82 8.98
N ALA A 41 -7.89 -8.04 8.82
CA ALA A 41 -8.53 -9.29 9.21
C ALA A 41 -8.07 -10.49 8.38
N ALA A 42 -7.88 -10.31 7.07
CA ALA A 42 -7.52 -11.40 6.16
C ALA A 42 -6.01 -11.70 6.13
N PHE A 43 -5.18 -10.65 6.19
CA PHE A 43 -3.74 -10.76 5.91
C PHE A 43 -2.85 -10.12 6.98
N GLY A 44 -3.42 -9.55 8.04
CA GLY A 44 -2.65 -8.87 9.10
C GLY A 44 -2.02 -7.55 8.65
N ILE A 45 -2.46 -6.99 7.53
CA ILE A 45 -1.84 -5.82 6.91
C ILE A 45 -2.37 -4.53 7.55
N LYS A 46 -1.45 -3.69 8.06
CA LYS A 46 -1.79 -2.38 8.67
C LYS A 46 -1.17 -1.22 7.92
N THR A 47 0.08 -1.38 7.53
CA THR A 47 0.88 -0.32 6.89
C THR A 47 1.08 -0.57 5.40
N VAL A 48 1.50 0.47 4.68
CA VAL A 48 1.92 0.36 3.28
C VAL A 48 3.08 -0.62 3.14
N ARG A 49 4.01 -0.66 4.10
CA ARG A 49 5.09 -1.64 4.17
C ARG A 49 4.55 -3.05 4.30
N ASP A 50 3.58 -3.28 5.19
CA ASP A 50 2.98 -4.62 5.33
C ASP A 50 2.34 -5.07 4.02
N LEU A 51 1.61 -4.18 3.34
CA LEU A 51 0.99 -4.47 2.05
C LEU A 51 2.05 -4.80 0.98
N GLY A 52 3.08 -3.96 0.84
CA GLY A 52 4.14 -4.12 -0.16
C GLY A 52 5.13 -5.25 0.15
N THR A 53 5.15 -5.75 1.38
CA THR A 53 6.03 -6.85 1.80
C THR A 53 5.33 -8.18 2.02
N ASN A 54 3.99 -8.21 1.97
CA ASN A 54 3.21 -9.42 2.11
C ASN A 54 3.54 -10.44 1.00
N LYS A 55 3.80 -11.69 1.40
CA LYS A 55 4.20 -12.77 0.49
C LYS A 55 3.20 -13.01 -0.63
N TYR A 56 1.90 -12.96 -0.35
CA TYR A 56 0.86 -13.25 -1.33
C TYR A 56 0.80 -12.18 -2.42
N PHE A 57 0.89 -10.90 -2.01
CA PHE A 57 0.90 -9.77 -2.93
C PHE A 57 2.18 -9.74 -3.77
N ARG A 58 3.33 -10.07 -3.18
CA ARG A 58 4.59 -10.21 -3.92
C ARG A 58 4.57 -11.33 -4.94
N TRP A 59 4.03 -12.49 -4.57
CA TRP A 59 3.86 -13.59 -5.53
C TRP A 59 2.92 -13.21 -6.67
N ALA A 60 1.79 -12.56 -6.37
CA ALA A 60 0.86 -12.07 -7.39
C ALA A 60 1.53 -11.06 -8.33
N GLN A 61 2.28 -10.09 -7.81
CA GLN A 61 3.05 -9.14 -8.63
C GLN A 61 4.05 -9.86 -9.54
N GLY A 62 4.79 -10.84 -9.01
CA GLY A 62 5.74 -11.64 -9.80
C GLY A 62 5.07 -12.46 -10.89
N LEU A 63 3.91 -13.07 -10.61
CA LEU A 63 3.15 -13.84 -11.61
C LEU A 63 2.63 -12.95 -12.74
N VAL A 64 2.09 -11.76 -12.43
CA VAL A 64 1.62 -10.81 -13.45
C VAL A 64 2.80 -10.30 -14.27
N ALA A 65 3.92 -9.93 -13.63
CA ALA A 65 5.11 -9.46 -14.33
C ALA A 65 5.77 -10.52 -15.24
N LEU A 66 5.48 -11.81 -15.05
CA LEU A 66 5.92 -12.88 -15.96
C LEU A 66 4.93 -13.14 -17.09
N ALA A 67 3.68 -12.70 -16.95
CA ALA A 67 2.62 -12.90 -17.93
C ALA A 67 2.61 -11.80 -19.00
N ASP A 68 3.08 -10.60 -18.65
CA ASP A 68 3.24 -9.42 -19.52
C ASP A 68 4.65 -9.32 -20.14
#